data_AF-A0A814RQP9-F1
#
_entry.id   AF-A0A814RQP9-F1
#
_cell.length_a   1.000
_cell.length_b   1.000
_cell.length_c   1.000
_cell.angle_alpha   90.00
_cell.angle_beta   90.00
_cell.angle_gamma   90.00
#
_symmetry.space_group_name_H-M   'P 1'
#
loop_
_entity.id
_entity.type
_entity.pdbx_description
1 polymer ?
#
loop_
_entity_poly.entity_id
_entity_poly.type
_entity_poly.pdbx_seq_one_letter_code
_entity_poly.pdbx_strand_id
1 'polypeptide(L)'
;NQIYDFKPRGCLGEFTVNFCFFKVNSLLQNERVDPTILWSLHLFSFLAKTNGPILVQNIDRIKEILQAYRLTTNKECISHMTTCYNNLITSLTKITPKETCSVGYSIIFDNNNDFFTKHLPIRDWGLYIDPKSLNIEYHIPNVQEISTALEITNSVLTESMTFLRKSILGLNSKKEDSDSNKFSKEDNYRELNYIYHVVNGASCLLKRPNTQKYVTEHIDSVVNIGLKEEVNKGLGFEADNIKDESHEYFSLCESDRNILLNMRKDLIEFCIKLIEKLVDDKSNDTIMLILLSR
;
A
#
# COMPACT_ATOMS: atom_id res chain seq x y z
N ASN A 1 20.56 -6.35 47.15
CA ASN A 1 21.00 -5.91 45.81
C ASN A 1 20.58 -6.95 44.79
N GLN A 2 19.28 -6.97 44.45
CA GLN A 2 18.73 -7.82 43.41
C GLN A 2 18.83 -7.06 42.08
N ILE A 3 19.66 -7.57 41.18
CA ILE A 3 19.82 -7.07 39.82
C ILE A 3 18.64 -7.62 39.02
N TYR A 4 17.83 -6.72 38.48
CA TYR A 4 16.67 -7.06 37.67
C TYR A 4 17.13 -7.68 36.35
N ASP A 5 16.69 -8.93 36.16
CA ASP A 5 16.76 -9.70 34.93
C ASP A 5 15.86 -9.02 33.88
N PHE A 6 16.45 -8.29 32.95
CA PHE A 6 15.73 -7.65 31.85
C PHE A 6 15.46 -8.69 30.75
N LYS A 7 14.40 -9.49 30.91
CA LYS A 7 13.80 -10.20 29.77
C LYS A 7 13.11 -9.16 28.86
N PRO A 8 13.34 -9.17 27.54
CA PRO A 8 12.58 -8.34 26.62
C PRO A 8 11.15 -8.86 26.63
N ARG A 9 10.28 -8.21 27.41
CA ARG A 9 8.85 -8.48 27.35
C ARG A 9 8.37 -8.01 25.99
N GLY A 10 7.74 -8.92 25.24
CA GLY A 10 6.96 -8.64 24.03
C GLY A 10 5.73 -7.77 24.35
N CYS A 11 5.96 -6.55 24.84
CA CYS A 11 4.94 -5.63 25.28
C CYS A 11 4.97 -4.42 24.35
N LEU A 12 4.22 -4.50 23.24
CA LEU A 12 3.68 -3.36 22.50
C LEU A 12 2.63 -3.80 21.46
N GLY A 13 2.65 -5.08 21.04
CA GLY A 13 1.68 -5.63 20.08
C GLY A 13 0.32 -6.04 20.66
N GLU A 14 0.25 -6.46 21.92
CA GLU A 14 -1.03 -6.95 22.51
C GLU A 14 -1.88 -5.85 23.17
N PHE A 15 -1.26 -4.75 23.62
CA PHE A 15 -1.96 -3.69 24.35
C PHE A 15 -2.71 -2.69 23.45
N THR A 16 -2.27 -2.51 22.20
CA THR A 16 -2.86 -1.53 21.26
C THR A 16 -4.07 -2.07 20.50
N VAL A 17 -4.11 -3.38 20.23
CA VAL A 17 -5.17 -3.99 19.40
C VAL A 17 -6.49 -4.10 20.17
N ASN A 18 -6.46 -4.55 21.43
CA ASN A 18 -7.69 -4.74 22.22
C ASN A 18 -8.40 -3.42 22.59
N PHE A 19 -7.68 -2.29 22.66
CA PHE A 19 -8.26 -1.00 23.02
C PHE A 19 -9.06 -0.35 21.87
N CYS A 20 -8.76 -0.71 20.61
CA CYS A 20 -9.42 -0.11 19.44
C CYS A 20 -10.83 -0.68 19.19
N PHE A 21 -11.08 -1.97 19.43
CA PHE A 21 -12.30 -2.64 18.95
C PHE A 21 -13.60 -2.25 19.67
N PHE A 22 -13.57 -2.02 20.99
CA PHE A 22 -14.82 -1.90 21.76
C PHE A 22 -15.56 -0.55 21.60
N LYS A 23 -14.99 0.43 20.90
CA LYS A 23 -15.53 1.80 20.83
C LYS A 23 -15.89 2.27 19.41
N VAL A 24 -15.69 1.43 18.39
CA VAL A 24 -15.69 1.83 16.97
C VAL A 24 -17.05 2.35 16.50
N ASN A 25 -18.16 1.64 16.71
CA ASN A 25 -19.45 2.01 16.11
C ASN A 25 -19.96 3.41 16.47
N SER A 26 -19.78 3.85 17.73
CA SER A 26 -20.13 5.22 18.13
C SER A 26 -19.11 6.27 17.64
N LEU A 27 -17.87 5.87 17.37
CA LEU A 27 -16.82 6.76 16.89
C LEU A 27 -16.88 6.99 15.37
N LEU A 28 -17.37 6.02 14.60
CA LEU A 28 -17.44 6.10 13.14
C LEU A 28 -18.35 7.22 12.65
N GLN A 29 -19.40 7.55 13.40
CA GLN A 29 -20.35 8.60 13.04
C GLN A 29 -20.00 9.97 13.63
N ASN A 30 -19.08 10.02 14.60
CA ASN A 30 -18.71 11.26 15.27
C ASN A 30 -17.61 11.99 14.50
N GLU A 31 -17.87 13.26 14.16
CA GLU A 31 -16.87 14.11 13.53
C GLU A 31 -15.67 14.38 14.46
N ARG A 32 -15.87 14.32 15.78
CA ARG A 32 -14.80 14.43 16.78
C ARG A 32 -14.42 13.07 17.34
N VAL A 33 -13.18 12.67 17.07
CA VAL A 33 -12.58 11.43 17.58
C VAL A 33 -11.65 11.76 18.74
N ASP A 34 -11.55 10.84 19.71
CA ASP A 34 -10.62 10.94 20.83
C ASP A 34 -9.17 11.11 20.31
N PRO A 35 -8.42 12.14 20.76
CA PRO A 35 -7.03 12.35 20.36
C PRO A 35 -6.12 11.13 20.57
N THR A 36 -6.41 10.31 21.57
CA THR A 36 -5.63 9.09 21.85
C THR A 36 -5.80 8.05 20.75
N ILE A 37 -7.02 7.94 20.19
CA ILE A 37 -7.32 7.02 19.08
C ILE A 37 -6.69 7.56 17.80
N LEU A 38 -6.79 8.86 17.54
CA LEU A 38 -6.12 9.50 16.40
C LEU A 38 -4.61 9.27 16.44
N TRP A 39 -3.98 9.47 17.60
CA TRP A 39 -2.55 9.19 17.79
C TRP A 39 -2.21 7.72 17.55
N SER A 40 -3.05 6.80 18.03
CA SER A 40 -2.84 5.37 17.84
C SER A 40 -2.94 4.96 16.35
N LEU A 41 -3.93 5.50 15.62
CA LEU A 41 -4.07 5.27 14.18
C LEU A 41 -2.93 5.89 13.39
N HIS A 42 -2.49 7.09 13.79
CA HIS A 42 -1.33 7.75 13.20
C HIS A 42 -0.08 6.89 13.36
N LEU A 43 0.22 6.45 14.59
CA LEU A 43 1.35 5.58 14.88
C LEU A 43 1.26 4.27 14.10
N PHE A 44 0.08 3.65 14.05
CA PHE A 44 -0.15 2.44 13.29
C PHE A 44 0.12 2.63 11.79
N SER A 45 -0.29 3.76 11.21
CA SER A 45 -0.02 4.08 9.80
C SER A 45 1.47 4.13 9.48
N PHE A 46 2.32 4.58 10.42
CA PHE A 46 3.77 4.57 10.27
C PHE A 46 4.38 3.19 10.50
N LEU A 47 3.90 2.45 11.50
CA LEU A 47 4.38 1.11 11.80
C LEU A 47 4.08 0.12 10.67
N ALA A 48 3.04 0.37 9.86
CA ALA A 48 2.77 -0.39 8.65
C ALA A 48 3.90 -0.30 7.61
N LYS A 49 4.77 0.71 7.68
CA LYS A 49 5.98 0.82 6.86
C LYS A 49 7.14 0.02 7.47
N THR A 50 6.97 -1.29 7.52
CA THR A 50 7.97 -2.23 8.06
C THR A 50 8.21 -3.38 7.09
N ASN A 51 8.97 -4.39 7.53
CA ASN A 51 9.29 -5.58 6.76
C ASN A 51 8.02 -6.38 6.42
N GLY A 52 7.86 -6.72 5.14
CA GLY A 52 6.74 -7.49 4.60
C GLY A 52 6.41 -8.77 5.38
N PRO A 53 7.39 -9.61 5.77
CA PRO A 53 7.08 -10.90 6.40
C PRO A 53 6.41 -10.76 7.77
N ILE A 54 6.76 -9.72 8.53
CA ILE A 54 6.17 -9.44 9.84
C ILE A 54 4.72 -8.97 9.69
N LEU A 55 4.43 -8.21 8.64
CA LEU A 55 3.08 -7.74 8.31
C LEU A 55 2.18 -8.90 7.91
N VAL A 56 2.68 -9.81 7.07
CA VAL A 56 1.93 -11.00 6.64
C VAL A 56 1.52 -11.88 7.83
N GLN A 57 2.41 -12.06 8.82
CA GLN A 57 2.10 -12.84 10.03
C GLN A 57 0.94 -12.26 10.86
N ASN A 58 0.74 -10.95 10.81
CA ASN A 58 -0.28 -10.24 11.58
C ASN A 58 -1.43 -9.71 10.70
N ILE A 59 -1.54 -10.18 9.47
CA ILE A 59 -2.37 -9.54 8.45
C ILE A 59 -3.85 -9.56 8.80
N ASP A 60 -4.34 -10.63 9.43
CA ASP A 60 -5.76 -10.76 9.77
C ASP A 60 -6.18 -9.67 10.76
N ARG A 61 -5.38 -9.46 11.81
CA ARG A 61 -5.61 -8.37 12.79
C ARG A 61 -5.52 -6.99 12.15
N ILE A 62 -4.58 -6.81 11.22
CA ILE A 62 -4.43 -5.56 10.48
C ILE A 62 -5.70 -5.31 9.64
N LYS A 63 -6.17 -6.32 8.90
CA LYS A 63 -7.40 -6.25 8.09
C LYS A 63 -8.62 -5.90 8.95
N GLU A 64 -8.77 -6.52 10.11
CA GLU A 64 -9.87 -6.22 11.02
C GLU A 64 -9.86 -4.75 11.48
N ILE A 65 -8.69 -4.19 11.87
CA ILE A 65 -8.56 -2.77 12.22
C ILE A 65 -8.88 -1.88 11.02
N LEU A 66 -8.34 -2.22 9.85
CA LEU A 66 -8.54 -1.47 8.61
C LEU A 66 -10.02 -1.44 8.18
N GLN A 67 -10.75 -2.54 8.37
CA GLN A 67 -12.18 -2.64 8.11
C GLN A 67 -12.99 -1.87 9.17
N ALA A 68 -12.62 -1.98 10.44
CA ALA A 68 -13.32 -1.33 11.54
C ALA A 68 -13.39 0.20 11.35
N TYR A 69 -12.30 0.83 10.93
CA TYR A 69 -12.23 2.29 10.73
C TYR A 69 -12.58 2.75 9.32
N ARG A 70 -12.95 1.84 8.41
CA ARG A 70 -13.16 2.15 7.00
C ARG A 70 -14.22 3.23 6.78
N LEU A 71 -15.38 3.07 7.43
CA LEU A 71 -16.56 3.92 7.28
C LEU A 71 -16.56 5.15 8.19
N THR A 72 -15.41 5.52 8.75
CA THR A 72 -15.32 6.71 9.61
C THR A 72 -15.64 7.99 8.83
N THR A 73 -16.33 8.93 9.48
CA THR A 73 -16.63 10.26 8.92
C THR A 73 -15.53 11.29 9.23
N ASN A 74 -14.64 10.99 10.17
CA ASN A 74 -13.57 11.89 10.57
C ASN A 74 -12.43 11.95 9.54
N LYS A 75 -12.09 13.16 9.08
CA LYS A 75 -11.09 13.40 8.02
C LYS A 75 -9.67 12.96 8.38
N GLU A 76 -9.24 13.19 9.63
CA GLU A 76 -7.91 12.79 10.10
C GLU A 76 -7.80 11.26 10.19
N CYS A 77 -8.84 10.59 10.69
CA CYS A 77 -8.93 9.14 10.66
C CYS A 77 -8.84 8.62 9.22
N ILE A 78 -9.65 9.15 8.29
CA ILE A 78 -9.60 8.75 6.88
C ILE A 78 -8.17 8.89 6.34
N SER A 79 -7.52 10.04 6.56
CA SER A 79 -6.14 10.31 6.13
C SER A 79 -5.13 9.30 6.69
N HIS A 80 -5.18 9.00 7.98
CA HIS A 80 -4.29 8.01 8.60
C HIS A 80 -4.58 6.59 8.11
N MET A 81 -5.85 6.23 7.91
CA MET A 81 -6.24 4.92 7.40
C MET A 81 -5.80 4.72 5.95
N THR A 82 -6.06 5.69 5.07
CA THR A 82 -5.66 5.61 3.66
C THR A 82 -4.12 5.61 3.53
N THR A 83 -3.43 6.40 4.36
CA THR A 83 -1.97 6.35 4.47
C THR A 83 -1.47 4.98 4.95
N CYS A 84 -2.17 4.36 5.92
CA CYS A 84 -1.86 3.02 6.38
C CYS A 84 -1.99 1.98 5.26
N TYR A 85 -3.07 2.01 4.48
CA TYR A 85 -3.24 1.16 3.29
C TYR A 85 -2.07 1.34 2.30
N ASN A 86 -1.73 2.58 1.98
CA ASN A 86 -0.60 2.88 1.09
C ASN A 86 0.71 2.29 1.63
N ASN A 87 1.02 2.52 2.91
CA ASN A 87 2.25 2.05 3.53
C ASN A 87 2.30 0.52 3.60
N LEU A 88 1.20 -0.12 4.00
CA LEU A 88 1.06 -1.58 4.04
C LEU A 88 1.32 -2.20 2.66
N ILE A 89 0.60 -1.74 1.63
CA ILE A 89 0.74 -2.28 0.27
C ILE A 89 2.14 -1.98 -0.27
N THR A 90 2.69 -0.79 -0.03
CA THR A 90 4.06 -0.45 -0.44
C THR A 90 5.08 -1.38 0.21
N SER A 91 4.96 -1.65 1.52
CA SER A 91 5.86 -2.55 2.24
C SER A 91 5.80 -3.99 1.73
N LEU A 92 4.63 -4.44 1.27
CA LEU A 92 4.45 -5.79 0.72
C LEU A 92 4.91 -5.92 -0.75
N THR A 93 5.06 -4.81 -1.48
CA THR A 93 5.24 -4.85 -2.94
C THR A 93 6.53 -4.20 -3.43
N LYS A 94 7.18 -3.39 -2.60
CA LYS A 94 8.37 -2.63 -3.00
C LYS A 94 9.65 -3.37 -2.62
N ILE A 95 10.61 -3.34 -3.54
CA ILE A 95 11.99 -3.76 -3.26
C ILE A 95 12.70 -2.65 -2.50
N THR A 96 13.15 -2.95 -1.28
CA THR A 96 13.82 -1.99 -0.39
C THR A 96 15.02 -2.64 0.30
N PRO A 97 16.09 -1.91 0.63
CA PRO A 97 17.12 -2.44 1.51
C PRO A 97 16.52 -2.78 2.88
N LYS A 98 16.84 -3.96 3.43
CA LYS A 98 16.42 -4.39 4.77
C LYS A 98 17.16 -3.63 5.86
N GLU A 99 18.45 -3.41 5.63
CA GLU A 99 19.34 -2.75 6.58
C GLU A 99 20.05 -1.58 5.90
N THR A 100 20.13 -0.46 6.61
CA THR A 100 20.87 0.75 6.20
C THR A 100 21.97 1.08 7.19
N CYS A 101 22.40 0.10 7.99
CA CYS A 101 23.48 0.27 8.95
C CYS A 101 24.80 0.48 8.23
N SER A 102 25.63 1.39 8.74
CA SER A 102 26.95 1.67 8.16
C SER A 102 27.91 0.48 8.24
N VAL A 103 27.65 -0.44 9.17
CA VAL A 103 28.43 -1.66 9.36
C VAL A 103 27.45 -2.82 9.52
N GLY A 104 27.64 -3.88 8.71
CA GLY A 104 26.80 -5.08 8.71
C GLY A 104 27.14 -5.99 9.88
N TYR A 105 26.68 -5.64 11.08
CA TYR A 105 26.76 -6.51 12.25
C TYR A 105 25.63 -7.56 12.18
N SER A 106 25.84 -8.59 11.36
CA SER A 106 24.77 -9.53 10.97
C SER A 106 24.00 -10.17 12.15
N ILE A 107 24.59 -10.40 13.34
CA ILE A 107 23.91 -11.15 14.44
C ILE A 107 24.49 -10.80 15.82
N ILE A 108 24.36 -9.58 16.32
CA ILE A 108 25.21 -9.15 17.45
C ILE A 108 24.49 -8.60 18.69
N PHE A 109 23.25 -8.11 18.58
CA PHE A 109 22.55 -7.58 19.76
C PHE A 109 21.73 -8.61 20.55
N ASP A 110 21.57 -9.84 20.03
CA ASP A 110 20.92 -10.94 20.76
C ASP A 110 21.88 -11.68 21.70
N ASN A 111 23.19 -11.67 21.40
CA ASN A 111 24.25 -12.23 22.25
C ASN A 111 25.21 -11.11 22.73
N ASN A 112 24.65 -10.16 23.49
CA ASN A 112 25.31 -8.94 23.97
C ASN A 112 26.61 -9.13 24.78
N ASN A 113 27.00 -10.34 25.16
CA ASN A 113 28.21 -10.56 25.96
C ASN A 113 29.44 -10.98 25.15
N ASP A 114 29.28 -11.60 23.99
CA ASP A 114 30.42 -12.22 23.28
C ASP A 114 31.00 -11.33 22.17
N PHE A 115 30.19 -10.42 21.61
CA PHE A 115 30.65 -9.48 20.59
C PHE A 115 31.45 -8.33 21.18
N PHE A 116 30.92 -7.65 22.20
CA PHE A 116 31.60 -6.51 22.83
C PHE A 116 32.88 -6.90 23.60
N THR A 117 33.05 -8.19 23.90
CA THR A 117 34.27 -8.73 24.49
C THR A 117 35.35 -9.03 23.45
N LYS A 118 34.97 -9.36 22.20
CA LYS A 118 35.90 -9.71 21.10
C LYS A 118 36.18 -8.53 20.16
N HIS A 119 35.25 -7.59 20.04
CA HIS A 119 35.35 -6.47 19.11
C HIS A 119 34.77 -5.18 19.72
N LEU A 120 35.45 -4.06 19.46
CA LEU A 120 35.02 -2.73 19.91
C LEU A 120 34.46 -1.97 18.71
N PRO A 121 33.15 -1.62 18.69
CA PRO A 121 32.52 -0.93 17.56
C PRO A 121 33.16 0.42 17.20
N ILE A 122 33.87 1.06 18.13
CA ILE A 122 34.58 2.32 17.87
C ILE A 122 35.69 2.16 16.82
N ARG A 123 36.18 0.95 16.60
CA ARG A 123 37.21 0.67 15.59
C ARG A 123 36.68 0.79 14.16
N ASP A 124 35.37 0.67 13.97
CA ASP A 124 34.74 0.72 12.66
C ASP A 124 34.17 2.11 12.33
N TRP A 125 34.49 3.13 13.14
CA TRP A 125 34.06 4.51 12.90
C TRP A 125 34.73 5.08 11.65
N GLY A 126 33.91 5.51 10.69
CA GLY A 126 34.40 6.06 9.42
C GLY A 126 35.04 5.02 8.51
N LEU A 127 34.76 3.73 8.72
CA LEU A 127 35.21 2.66 7.84
C LEU A 127 34.64 2.88 6.43
N TYR A 128 35.52 3.00 5.44
CA TYR A 128 35.13 3.03 4.04
C TYR A 128 35.03 1.59 3.53
N ILE A 129 33.96 1.29 2.81
CA ILE A 129 33.70 -0.03 2.22
C ILE A 129 33.79 0.13 0.70
N ASP A 130 34.50 -0.79 0.04
CA ASP A 130 34.52 -0.85 -1.42
C ASP A 130 33.08 -1.14 -1.93
N PRO A 131 32.53 -0.37 -2.89
CA PRO A 131 31.21 -0.64 -3.44
C PRO A 131 31.01 -2.09 -3.92
N LYS A 132 32.09 -2.79 -4.31
CA LYS A 132 32.03 -4.21 -4.72
C LYS A 132 31.87 -5.19 -3.57
N SER A 133 32.28 -4.81 -2.36
CA SER A 133 32.13 -5.64 -1.15
C SER A 133 30.88 -5.27 -0.34
N LEU A 134 30.03 -4.39 -0.88
CA LEU A 134 28.80 -3.96 -0.24
C LEU A 134 27.74 -5.07 -0.30
N ASN A 135 27.58 -5.79 0.81
CA ASN A 135 26.58 -6.84 0.94
C ASN A 135 25.23 -6.24 1.39
N ILE A 136 24.53 -5.54 0.49
CA ILE A 136 23.20 -5.01 0.79
C ILE A 136 22.20 -6.15 0.75
N GLU A 137 21.55 -6.39 1.89
CA GLU A 137 20.40 -7.27 1.94
C GLU A 137 19.14 -6.53 1.45
N TYR A 138 18.55 -7.03 0.37
CA TYR A 138 17.31 -6.50 -0.16
C TYR A 138 16.11 -7.32 0.34
N HIS A 139 15.03 -6.61 0.62
CA HIS A 139 13.69 -7.17 0.72
C HIS A 139 13.18 -7.33 -0.72
N ILE A 140 12.95 -8.56 -1.13
CA ILE A 140 12.29 -8.90 -2.38
C ILE A 140 10.93 -9.47 -2.00
N PRO A 141 9.82 -8.88 -2.48
CA PRO A 141 8.48 -9.38 -2.21
C PRO A 141 8.31 -10.85 -2.59
N ASN A 142 7.84 -11.66 -1.65
CA ASN A 142 7.52 -13.06 -1.91
C ASN A 142 6.09 -13.21 -2.45
N VAL A 143 5.76 -14.42 -2.92
CA VAL A 143 4.44 -14.74 -3.50
C VAL A 143 3.30 -14.47 -2.51
N GLN A 144 3.50 -14.77 -1.23
CA GLN A 144 2.49 -14.58 -0.19
C GLN A 144 2.22 -13.10 0.07
N GLU A 145 3.26 -12.28 0.12
CA GLU A 145 3.17 -10.82 0.28
C GLU A 145 2.43 -10.18 -0.89
N ILE A 146 2.76 -10.59 -2.11
CA ILE A 146 2.11 -10.08 -3.32
C ILE A 146 0.65 -10.50 -3.38
N SER A 147 0.34 -11.77 -3.11
CA SER A 147 -1.05 -12.27 -3.08
C SER A 147 -1.86 -11.52 -2.02
N THR A 148 -1.29 -11.33 -0.82
CA THR A 148 -1.90 -10.53 0.25
C THR A 148 -2.15 -9.08 -0.15
N ALA A 149 -1.17 -8.44 -0.79
CA ALA A 149 -1.29 -7.07 -1.28
C ALA A 149 -2.39 -6.96 -2.35
N LEU A 150 -2.49 -7.93 -3.25
CA LEU A 150 -3.52 -7.99 -4.29
C LEU A 150 -4.91 -8.22 -3.72
N GLU A 151 -5.04 -9.11 -2.75
CA GLU A 151 -6.30 -9.37 -2.06
C GLU A 151 -6.84 -8.08 -1.41
N ILE A 152 -6.01 -7.38 -0.63
CA ILE A 152 -6.37 -6.13 0.03
C ILE A 152 -6.71 -5.05 -1.01
N THR A 153 -5.85 -4.89 -2.01
CA THR A 153 -6.04 -3.90 -3.08
C THR A 153 -7.36 -4.14 -3.81
N ASN A 154 -7.62 -5.37 -4.25
CA ASN A 154 -8.82 -5.71 -5.00
C ASN A 154 -10.09 -5.56 -4.15
N SER A 155 -10.06 -5.98 -2.88
CA SER A 155 -11.19 -5.80 -1.96
C SER A 155 -11.55 -4.33 -1.80
N VAL A 156 -10.56 -3.48 -1.48
CA VAL A 156 -10.79 -2.05 -1.24
C VAL A 156 -11.24 -1.34 -2.51
N LEU A 157 -10.57 -1.59 -3.64
CA LEU A 157 -10.92 -0.97 -4.92
C LEU A 157 -12.31 -1.39 -5.39
N THR A 158 -12.66 -2.66 -5.29
CA THR A 158 -13.98 -3.16 -5.69
C THR A 158 -15.08 -2.48 -4.86
N GLU A 159 -14.90 -2.40 -3.54
CA GLU A 159 -15.87 -1.75 -2.66
C GLU A 159 -16.00 -0.25 -2.95
N SER A 160 -14.89 0.49 -3.04
CA SER A 160 -14.92 1.94 -3.31
C SER A 160 -15.46 2.27 -4.71
N MET A 161 -15.06 1.52 -5.74
CA MET A 161 -15.58 1.71 -7.11
C MET A 161 -17.06 1.37 -7.20
N THR A 162 -17.53 0.31 -6.54
CA THR A 162 -18.96 -0.04 -6.53
C THR A 162 -19.79 1.00 -5.79
N PHE A 163 -19.28 1.56 -4.70
CA PHE A 163 -19.91 2.69 -4.01
C PHE A 163 -20.03 3.91 -4.92
N LEU A 164 -18.94 4.35 -5.55
CA LEU A 164 -18.94 5.53 -6.43
C LEU A 164 -19.78 5.31 -7.70
N ARG A 165 -19.83 4.09 -8.24
CA ARG A 165 -20.74 3.71 -9.34
C ARG A 165 -22.21 3.91 -8.95
N LYS A 166 -22.57 3.57 -7.72
CA LYS A 166 -23.94 3.76 -7.21
C LYS A 166 -24.23 5.24 -6.89
N SER A 167 -23.29 5.90 -6.22
CA SER A 167 -23.46 7.27 -5.72
C SER A 167 -23.44 8.33 -6.81
N ILE A 168 -22.48 8.26 -7.74
CA ILE A 168 -22.25 9.30 -8.75
C ILE A 168 -22.77 8.87 -10.13
N LEU A 169 -22.47 7.64 -10.56
CA LEU A 169 -22.86 7.18 -11.89
C LEU A 169 -24.31 6.68 -11.95
N GLY A 170 -24.98 6.49 -10.81
CA GLY A 170 -26.34 5.93 -10.74
C GLY A 170 -26.45 4.50 -11.29
N LEU A 171 -25.31 3.84 -11.55
CA LEU A 171 -25.27 2.49 -12.07
C LEU A 171 -25.62 1.54 -10.91
N ASN A 172 -26.78 0.88 -11.00
CA ASN A 172 -27.41 -0.06 -10.05
C ASN A 172 -28.54 0.49 -9.15
N SER A 173 -29.02 1.73 -9.32
CA SER A 173 -30.27 2.14 -8.66
C SER A 173 -31.48 1.54 -9.39
N LYS A 174 -31.97 0.39 -8.91
CA LYS A 174 -33.37 0.05 -9.14
C LYS A 174 -34.20 1.17 -8.52
N LYS A 175 -35.16 1.70 -9.30
CA LYS A 175 -35.99 2.89 -9.03
C LYS A 175 -36.83 2.88 -7.74
N GLU A 176 -36.63 1.96 -6.80
CA GLU A 176 -37.54 1.72 -5.67
C GLU A 176 -37.05 2.29 -4.31
N ASP A 177 -35.77 2.63 -4.14
CA ASP A 177 -35.25 3.18 -2.87
C ASP A 177 -35.05 4.70 -2.92
N SER A 178 -36.08 5.45 -3.36
CA SER A 178 -35.97 6.88 -3.67
C SER A 178 -35.85 7.83 -2.46
N ASP A 179 -35.89 7.36 -1.21
CA ASP A 179 -35.97 8.28 -0.05
C ASP A 179 -34.99 8.04 1.11
N SER A 180 -34.10 7.05 1.09
CA SER A 180 -33.29 6.73 2.30
C SER A 180 -31.76 6.80 2.20
N ASN A 181 -31.14 6.87 1.01
CA ASN A 181 -29.67 6.97 0.90
C ASN A 181 -29.23 8.09 -0.04
N LYS A 182 -29.37 9.33 0.43
CA LYS A 182 -28.70 10.47 -0.19
C LYS A 182 -27.22 10.43 0.25
N PHE A 183 -26.37 9.78 -0.54
CA PHE A 183 -24.93 9.69 -0.26
C PHE A 183 -24.32 11.08 -0.12
N SER A 184 -23.50 11.29 0.92
CA SER A 184 -22.88 12.59 1.16
C SER A 184 -21.69 12.83 0.23
N LYS A 185 -21.38 14.09 -0.07
CA LYS A 185 -20.18 14.44 -0.84
C LYS A 185 -18.91 13.98 -0.13
N GLU A 186 -18.91 14.05 1.20
CA GLU A 186 -17.83 13.60 2.07
C GLU A 186 -17.58 12.09 1.93
N ASP A 187 -18.64 11.29 1.75
CA ASP A 187 -18.50 9.85 1.51
C ASP A 187 -17.83 9.57 0.17
N ASN A 188 -18.21 10.32 -0.87
CA ASN A 188 -17.54 10.22 -2.18
C ASN A 188 -16.06 10.59 -2.09
N TYR A 189 -15.71 11.62 -1.32
CA TYR A 189 -14.31 12.00 -1.08
C TYR A 189 -13.55 10.95 -0.29
N ARG A 190 -14.18 10.32 0.72
CA ARG A 190 -13.57 9.22 1.46
C ARG A 190 -13.21 8.07 0.52
N GLU A 191 -14.16 7.60 -0.28
CA GLU A 191 -13.93 6.46 -1.18
C GLU A 191 -12.89 6.78 -2.26
N LEU A 192 -12.89 8.01 -2.78
CA LEU A 192 -11.87 8.42 -3.75
C LEU A 192 -10.46 8.50 -3.14
N ASN A 193 -10.34 8.92 -1.87
CA ASN A 193 -9.06 8.87 -1.16
C ASN A 193 -8.56 7.43 -0.96
N TYR A 194 -9.45 6.48 -0.66
CA TYR A 194 -9.08 5.07 -0.61
C TYR A 194 -8.54 4.59 -1.95
N ILE A 195 -9.23 4.89 -3.06
CA ILE A 195 -8.75 4.53 -4.40
C ILE A 195 -7.36 5.14 -4.65
N TYR A 196 -7.19 6.44 -4.42
CA TYR A 196 -5.91 7.13 -4.66
C TYR A 196 -4.75 6.46 -3.89
N HIS A 197 -4.89 6.28 -2.58
CA HIS A 197 -3.80 5.74 -1.76
C HIS A 197 -3.52 4.25 -2.00
N VAL A 198 -4.55 3.46 -2.28
CA VAL A 198 -4.39 2.04 -2.61
C VAL A 198 -3.70 1.87 -3.95
N VAL A 199 -4.10 2.65 -4.97
CA VAL A 199 -3.45 2.65 -6.29
C VAL A 199 -2.00 3.12 -6.19
N ASN A 200 -1.72 4.16 -5.40
CA ASN A 200 -0.36 4.64 -5.18
C ASN A 200 0.51 3.59 -4.49
N GLY A 201 -0.03 2.88 -3.49
CA GLY A 201 0.68 1.78 -2.82
C GLY A 201 0.92 0.59 -3.75
N ALA A 202 -0.07 0.24 -4.56
CA ALA A 202 0.00 -0.85 -5.54
C ALA A 202 0.72 -0.47 -6.85
N SER A 203 1.32 0.73 -6.93
CA SER A 203 1.92 1.25 -8.17
C SER A 203 3.03 0.35 -8.74
N CYS A 204 3.79 -0.33 -7.89
CA CYS A 204 4.79 -1.32 -8.29
C CYS A 204 4.18 -2.58 -8.93
N LEU A 205 2.92 -2.91 -8.61
CA LEU A 205 2.20 -4.05 -9.16
C LEU A 205 1.49 -3.75 -10.48
N LEU A 206 1.20 -2.48 -10.75
CA LEU A 206 0.48 -2.08 -11.96
C LEU A 206 1.34 -2.32 -13.20
N LYS A 207 0.86 -3.19 -14.09
CA LYS A 207 1.50 -3.47 -15.37
C LYS A 207 1.77 -2.15 -16.13
N ARG A 208 3.02 -1.95 -16.55
CA ARG A 208 3.35 -0.92 -17.54
C ARG A 208 2.57 -1.22 -18.82
N PRO A 209 2.00 -0.19 -19.48
CA PRO A 209 1.25 -0.45 -20.68
C PRO A 209 2.23 -0.99 -21.72
N ASN A 210 2.02 -2.25 -22.13
CA ASN A 210 2.81 -2.85 -23.20
C ASN A 210 2.24 -2.32 -24.52
N THR A 211 2.42 -1.03 -24.78
CA THR A 211 2.04 -0.43 -26.05
C THR A 211 3.00 -0.99 -27.11
N GLN A 212 2.48 -1.88 -27.96
CA GLN A 212 3.18 -2.36 -29.15
C GLN A 212 3.56 -1.23 -30.11
N LYS A 213 2.87 -0.08 -30.03
CA LYS A 213 3.21 1.14 -30.76
C LYS A 213 4.11 2.01 -29.89
N TYR A 214 5.40 2.02 -30.22
CA TYR A 214 6.35 2.93 -29.62
C TYR A 214 6.10 4.34 -30.17
N VAL A 215 6.26 5.36 -29.32
CA VAL A 215 6.16 6.78 -29.73
C VAL A 215 7.14 7.11 -30.87
N THR A 216 8.19 6.31 -31.05
CA THR A 216 9.14 6.38 -32.17
C THR A 216 8.51 6.12 -33.53
N GLU A 217 7.36 5.43 -33.62
CA GLU A 217 6.59 5.31 -34.88
C GLU A 217 5.86 6.61 -35.26
N HIS A 218 5.76 7.55 -34.32
CA HIS A 218 5.10 8.85 -34.50
C HIS A 218 6.09 10.01 -34.65
N ILE A 219 7.39 9.77 -34.56
CA ILE A 219 8.43 10.82 -34.62
C ILE A 219 9.58 10.32 -35.50
N ASP A 220 9.82 11.00 -36.63
CA ASP A 220 11.02 10.81 -37.44
C ASP A 220 12.24 11.39 -36.70
N SER A 221 12.78 10.65 -35.73
CA SER A 221 13.95 11.06 -34.97
C SER A 221 15.24 10.52 -35.59
N VAL A 222 16.19 11.42 -35.89
CA VAL A 222 17.55 11.06 -36.35
C VAL A 222 18.40 10.46 -35.22
N VAL A 223 17.99 10.64 -33.97
CA VAL A 223 18.65 10.14 -32.76
C VAL A 223 17.77 9.09 -32.10
N ASN A 224 18.34 7.96 -31.71
CA ASN A 224 17.61 6.88 -31.05
C ASN A 224 17.08 7.34 -29.67
N ILE A 225 15.75 7.47 -29.54
CA ILE A 225 15.07 8.00 -28.33
C ILE A 225 14.89 6.92 -27.24
N GLY A 226 15.30 5.67 -27.49
CA GLY A 226 15.38 4.64 -26.44
C GLY A 226 15.55 3.25 -27.02
N LEU A 227 16.57 2.51 -26.55
CA LEU A 227 16.75 1.12 -26.93
C LEU A 227 15.66 0.26 -26.28
N LYS A 228 15.01 -0.60 -27.08
CA LYS A 228 14.01 -1.60 -26.65
C LYS A 228 14.50 -2.46 -25.48
N GLU A 229 15.81 -2.68 -25.40
CA GLU A 229 16.48 -3.45 -24.35
C GLU A 229 16.65 -2.68 -23.03
N GLU A 230 16.70 -1.35 -23.04
CA GLU A 230 16.80 -0.53 -21.83
C GLU A 230 15.44 -0.31 -21.17
N VAL A 231 14.36 -0.28 -21.96
CA VAL A 231 12.97 -0.18 -21.46
C VAL A 231 12.54 -1.46 -20.73
N ASN A 232 13.10 -2.60 -21.12
CA ASN A 232 12.83 -3.93 -20.55
C ASN A 232 13.74 -4.31 -19.36
N LYS A 233 14.64 -3.42 -18.92
CA LYS A 233 15.40 -3.63 -17.68
C LYS A 233 14.49 -3.31 -16.49
N GLY A 234 13.66 -4.28 -16.14
CA GLY A 234 12.74 -4.22 -15.01
C GLY A 234 13.42 -4.05 -13.68
N LEU A 235 12.67 -3.50 -12.72
CA LEU A 235 13.09 -3.34 -11.33
C LEU A 235 12.88 -4.64 -10.50
N GLY A 236 12.80 -5.82 -11.12
CA GLY A 236 12.67 -7.11 -10.44
C GLY A 236 11.23 -7.64 -10.24
N PHE A 237 10.19 -6.85 -10.54
CA PHE A 237 8.81 -7.31 -10.66
C PHE A 237 8.20 -6.78 -11.96
N GLU A 238 8.06 -7.65 -12.96
CA GLU A 238 7.36 -7.31 -14.20
C GLU A 238 6.17 -8.26 -14.38
N ALA A 239 5.01 -7.73 -14.76
CA ALA A 239 3.83 -8.54 -15.04
C ALA A 239 4.04 -9.54 -16.20
N ASP A 240 5.12 -9.39 -16.99
CA ASP A 240 5.51 -10.36 -18.01
C ASP A 240 6.19 -11.60 -17.40
N ASN A 241 6.81 -11.49 -16.22
CA ASN A 241 7.37 -12.62 -15.46
C ASN A 241 6.29 -13.60 -14.96
N ILE A 242 5.02 -13.19 -14.91
CA ILE A 242 3.88 -14.05 -14.57
C ILE A 242 3.67 -15.16 -15.62
N LYS A 243 4.14 -14.93 -16.85
CA LYS A 243 4.03 -15.89 -17.95
C LYS A 243 5.24 -16.82 -18.04
N ASP A 244 6.30 -16.54 -17.29
CA ASP A 244 7.53 -17.32 -17.30
C ASP A 244 7.44 -18.45 -16.26
N GLU A 245 7.37 -19.69 -16.70
CA GLU A 245 7.27 -20.88 -15.84
C GLU A 245 8.47 -21.03 -14.88
N SER A 246 9.60 -20.41 -15.19
CA SER A 246 10.82 -20.46 -14.36
C SER A 246 10.82 -19.44 -13.21
N HIS A 247 9.91 -18.46 -13.23
CA HIS A 247 9.87 -17.39 -12.25
C HIS A 247 8.95 -17.73 -11.06
N GLU A 248 9.36 -17.38 -9.85
CA GLU A 248 8.59 -17.64 -8.61
C GLU A 248 7.14 -17.12 -8.67
N TYR A 249 6.87 -16.02 -9.39
CA TYR A 249 5.53 -15.44 -9.54
C TYR A 249 4.61 -16.23 -10.47
N PHE A 250 5.12 -17.21 -11.22
CA PHE A 250 4.28 -18.20 -11.90
C PHE A 250 3.50 -19.08 -10.90
N SER A 251 3.86 -19.08 -9.61
CA SER A 251 3.05 -19.78 -8.60
C SER A 251 1.80 -19.01 -8.15
N LEU A 252 1.63 -17.74 -8.54
CA LEU A 252 0.44 -16.95 -8.20
C LEU A 252 -0.84 -17.60 -8.75
N CYS A 253 -1.93 -17.52 -7.97
CA CYS A 253 -3.25 -17.99 -8.37
C CYS A 253 -3.77 -17.27 -9.62
N GLU A 254 -4.60 -17.93 -10.42
CA GLU A 254 -5.17 -17.37 -11.65
C GLU A 254 -5.99 -16.08 -11.38
N SER A 255 -6.69 -16.02 -10.24
CA SER A 255 -7.38 -14.82 -9.76
C SER A 255 -6.45 -13.61 -9.66
N ASP A 256 -5.30 -13.82 -9.04
CA ASP A 256 -4.33 -12.77 -8.72
C ASP A 256 -3.66 -12.25 -9.99
N ARG A 257 -3.39 -13.15 -10.95
CA ARG A 257 -2.91 -12.78 -12.29
C ARG A 257 -3.93 -11.95 -13.05
N ASN A 258 -5.20 -12.34 -13.00
CA ASN A 258 -6.26 -11.59 -13.67
C ASN A 258 -6.43 -10.19 -13.07
N ILE A 259 -6.31 -10.06 -11.75
CA ILE A 259 -6.32 -8.77 -11.06
C ILE A 259 -5.14 -7.91 -11.53
N LEU A 260 -3.91 -8.44 -11.49
CA LEU A 260 -2.71 -7.72 -11.93
C LEU A 260 -2.79 -7.22 -13.37
N LEU A 261 -3.35 -8.02 -14.28
CA LEU A 261 -3.43 -7.68 -15.70
C LEU A 261 -4.54 -6.67 -16.00
N ASN A 262 -5.68 -6.73 -15.32
CA ASN A 262 -6.85 -5.93 -15.66
C ASN A 262 -7.07 -4.69 -14.78
N MET A 263 -6.52 -4.66 -13.55
CA MET A 263 -6.76 -3.58 -12.58
C MET A 263 -6.52 -2.19 -13.18
N ARG A 264 -5.43 -2.01 -13.93
CA ARG A 264 -5.12 -0.72 -14.59
C ARG A 264 -6.20 -0.32 -15.60
N LYS A 265 -6.65 -1.26 -16.44
CA LYS A 265 -7.66 -1.01 -17.47
C LYS A 265 -8.99 -0.63 -16.82
N ASP A 266 -9.40 -1.40 -15.82
CA ASP A 266 -10.67 -1.20 -15.11
C ASP A 266 -10.71 0.15 -14.38
N LEU A 267 -9.59 0.56 -13.76
CA LEU A 267 -9.44 1.86 -13.11
C LEU A 267 -9.53 3.02 -14.12
N ILE A 268 -8.83 2.92 -15.25
CA ILE A 268 -8.87 3.96 -16.29
C ILE A 268 -10.29 4.10 -16.85
N GLU A 269 -10.95 2.99 -17.17
CA GLU A 269 -12.33 3.02 -17.68
C GLU A 269 -13.30 3.61 -16.64
N PHE A 270 -13.12 3.28 -15.36
CA PHE A 270 -13.89 3.87 -14.27
C PHE A 270 -13.67 5.37 -14.15
N CYS A 271 -12.41 5.84 -14.15
CA CYS A 271 -12.09 7.26 -14.04
C CYS A 271 -12.63 8.07 -15.23
N ILE A 272 -12.53 7.55 -16.45
CA ILE A 272 -13.10 8.20 -17.65
C ILE A 272 -14.59 8.40 -17.50
N LYS A 273 -15.34 7.32 -17.17
CA LYS A 273 -16.79 7.39 -16.96
C LYS A 273 -17.18 8.38 -15.86
N LEU A 274 -16.39 8.44 -14.79
CA LEU A 274 -16.62 9.37 -13.69
C LEU A 274 -16.42 10.83 -14.13
N ILE A 275 -15.36 11.12 -14.89
CA ILE A 275 -15.09 12.45 -15.43
C ILE A 275 -16.18 12.87 -16.42
N GLU A 276 -16.57 11.99 -17.35
CA GLU A 276 -17.66 12.25 -18.30
C GLU A 276 -18.94 12.66 -17.57
N LYS A 277 -19.32 11.91 -16.53
CA LYS A 277 -20.49 12.21 -15.72
C LYS A 277 -20.40 13.56 -15.00
N LEU A 278 -19.23 13.88 -14.41
CA LEU A 278 -19.02 15.16 -13.72
C LEU A 278 -19.08 16.36 -14.67
N VAL A 279 -18.58 16.19 -15.90
CA VAL A 279 -18.66 17.19 -16.97
C VAL A 279 -20.10 17.39 -17.42
N ASP A 280 -20.85 16.31 -17.64
CA ASP A 280 -22.27 16.36 -18.04
C ASP A 280 -23.13 17.06 -16.98
N ASP A 281 -22.89 16.75 -15.70
CA ASP A 281 -23.61 17.35 -14.58
C ASP A 281 -23.17 18.81 -14.28
N LYS A 282 -22.19 19.34 -15.03
CA LYS A 282 -21.57 20.67 -14.83
C LYS A 282 -21.15 20.88 -13.37
N SER A 283 -20.63 19.82 -12.73
CA SER A 283 -20.27 19.85 -11.32
C SER A 283 -19.05 20.75 -11.08
N ASN A 284 -19.15 21.68 -10.14
CA ASN A 284 -18.04 22.50 -9.66
C ASN A 284 -17.29 21.86 -8.47
N ASP A 285 -17.35 20.53 -8.27
CA ASP A 285 -16.63 19.87 -7.18
C ASP A 285 -15.12 19.79 -7.46
N THR A 286 -14.43 20.91 -7.20
CA THR A 286 -12.99 21.08 -7.39
C THR A 286 -12.18 20.01 -6.64
N ILE A 287 -12.61 19.58 -5.46
CA ILE A 287 -11.92 18.56 -4.67
C ILE A 287 -11.96 17.21 -5.38
N MET A 288 -13.09 16.83 -5.96
CA MET A 288 -13.22 15.57 -6.70
C MET A 288 -12.34 15.59 -7.94
N LEU A 289 -12.33 16.72 -8.67
CA LEU A 289 -11.49 16.90 -9.85
C LEU A 289 -9.99 16.88 -9.50
N ILE A 290 -9.59 17.48 -8.38
CA ILE A 290 -8.20 17.43 -7.90
C ILE A 290 -7.80 15.99 -7.59
N LEU A 291 -8.65 15.25 -6.87
CA LEU A 291 -8.37 13.86 -6.51
C LEU A 291 -8.34 12.93 -7.73
N LEU A 292 -9.17 13.17 -8.75
CA LEU A 292 -9.14 12.42 -10.00
C LEU A 292 -7.94 12.76 -10.88
N SER A 293 -7.40 13.98 -10.77
CA SER A 293 -6.22 14.40 -11.51
C SER A 293 -4.91 13.80 -10.98
N ARG A 294 -4.90 13.36 -9.72
CA ARG A 294 -3.75 12.78 -9.03
C ARG A 294 -3.66 11.28 -9.27
#